data_AF-A0A920C1F4-F1
#
_entry.id   AF-A0A920C1F4-F1
#
_cell.length_a   1.000
_cell.length_b   1.000
_cell.length_c   1.000
_cell.angle_alpha   90.00
_cell.angle_beta   90.00
_cell.angle_gamma   90.00
#
_symmetry.space_group_name_H-M   'P 1'
#
loop_
_entity.id
_entity.type
_entity.pdbx_description
1 polymer ?
#
loop_
_entity_poly.entity_id
_entity_poly.type
_entity_poly.pdbx_seq_one_letter_code
_entity_poly.pdbx_strand_id
1 'polypeptide(L)'
;MTDSERKFGWVDDWAKMTGERARIDAKVHKTAIVYNTKMGKVKEFYDGTIQRMDSGESKGGIMREKERLNRIMSLLQRIWDQQPDVRFNQLISNLQHMYSSQNEGYGQRKLIEKGPFGEEVKSSYLDFFYLEDDKWEEFLQRMADGQEKDYK
;
A
#
# COMPACT_ATOMS: atom_id res chain seq x y z
N MET A 1 21.91 24.69 1.55
CA MET A 1 21.18 23.52 1.04
C MET A 1 22.13 22.34 1.11
N THR A 2 21.86 21.38 1.98
CA THR A 2 22.77 20.26 2.27
C THR A 2 22.38 19.04 1.44
N ASP A 3 23.34 18.18 1.09
CA ASP A 3 23.13 16.98 0.26
C ASP A 3 22.05 16.01 0.80
N SER A 4 21.69 16.11 2.09
CA SER A 4 20.60 15.35 2.70
C SER A 4 19.21 15.74 2.17
N GLU A 5 18.99 16.99 1.77
CA GLU A 5 17.69 17.48 1.26
C GLU A 5 17.38 16.94 -0.14
N ARG A 6 18.41 16.66 -0.96
CA ARG A 6 18.24 16.07 -2.30
C ARG A 6 17.96 14.57 -2.27
N LYS A 7 18.53 13.83 -1.31
CA LYS A 7 18.37 12.36 -1.21
C LYS A 7 16.93 11.90 -0.92
N PHE A 8 16.09 12.79 -0.38
CA PHE A 8 14.69 12.48 -0.07
C PHE A 8 13.68 13.29 -0.90
N GLY A 9 14.11 14.10 -1.88
CA GLY A 9 13.18 14.86 -2.73
C GLY A 9 12.18 13.98 -3.48
N TRP A 10 12.56 12.73 -3.79
CA TRP A 10 11.66 11.75 -4.39
C TRP A 10 10.52 11.33 -3.46
N VAL A 11 10.68 11.43 -2.13
CA VAL A 11 9.62 11.13 -1.14
C VAL A 11 8.55 12.21 -1.19
N ASP A 12 8.94 13.48 -1.34
CA ASP A 12 8.02 14.60 -1.51
C ASP A 12 7.27 14.52 -2.85
N ASP A 13 7.97 14.13 -3.92
CA ASP A 13 7.37 13.93 -5.24
C ASP A 13 6.42 12.73 -5.25
N TRP A 14 6.76 11.64 -4.55
CA TRP A 14 5.90 10.48 -4.35
C TRP A 14 4.66 10.80 -3.49
N ALA A 15 4.83 11.61 -2.43
CA ALA A 15 3.71 12.10 -1.61
C ALA A 15 2.76 13.01 -2.41
N LYS A 16 3.28 13.83 -3.33
CA LYS A 16 2.46 14.63 -4.26
C LYS A 16 1.70 13.76 -5.25
N MET A 17 2.38 12.79 -5.88
CA MET A 17 1.75 11.87 -6.84
C MET A 17 0.63 11.03 -6.20
N THR A 18 0.82 10.57 -4.95
CA THR A 18 -0.21 9.83 -4.22
C THR A 18 -1.41 10.71 -3.85
N GLY A 19 -1.18 11.95 -3.42
CA GLY A 19 -2.24 12.92 -3.18
C GLY A 19 -3.03 13.30 -4.45
N GLU A 20 -2.35 13.51 -5.57
CA GLU A 20 -2.99 13.79 -6.86
C GLU A 20 -3.82 12.61 -7.35
N ARG A 21 -3.32 11.39 -7.19
CA ARG A 21 -4.05 10.17 -7.58
C ARG A 21 -5.27 9.93 -6.70
N ALA A 22 -5.18 10.19 -5.40
CA ALA A 22 -6.33 10.15 -4.49
C ALA A 22 -7.41 11.18 -4.87
N ARG A 23 -7.03 12.36 -5.35
CA ARG A 23 -7.98 13.36 -5.88
C ARG A 23 -8.64 12.92 -7.18
N ILE A 24 -7.89 12.29 -8.09
CA ILE A 24 -8.44 11.75 -9.34
C ILE A 24 -9.45 10.64 -9.03
N ASP A 25 -9.10 9.72 -8.14
CA ASP A 25 -9.97 8.63 -7.73
C ASP A 25 -11.26 9.15 -7.06
N ALA A 26 -11.14 10.14 -6.18
CA ALA A 26 -12.29 10.79 -5.56
C ALA A 26 -13.21 11.48 -6.58
N LYS A 27 -12.64 12.08 -7.63
CA LYS A 27 -13.39 12.65 -8.75
C LYS A 27 -14.15 11.60 -9.55
N VAL A 28 -13.50 10.49 -9.88
CA VAL A 28 -14.11 9.38 -10.63
C VAL A 28 -15.25 8.75 -9.84
N HIS A 29 -15.06 8.56 -8.54
CA HIS A 29 -16.02 7.85 -7.69
C HIS A 29 -17.02 8.74 -6.95
N LYS A 30 -16.98 10.07 -7.17
CA LYS A 30 -17.78 11.07 -6.44
C LYS A 30 -17.66 10.95 -4.92
N THR A 31 -16.46 10.63 -4.44
CA THR A 31 -16.15 10.47 -3.02
C THR A 31 -15.37 11.69 -2.50
N ALA A 32 -14.88 11.60 -1.27
CA ALA A 32 -14.08 12.66 -0.65
C ALA A 32 -12.80 12.08 -0.08
N ILE A 33 -11.71 12.82 -0.19
CA ILE A 33 -10.45 12.48 0.49
C ILE A 33 -10.38 13.19 1.83
N VAL A 34 -9.76 12.53 2.81
CA VAL A 34 -9.58 13.07 4.15
C VAL A 34 -8.10 13.06 4.48
N TYR A 35 -7.54 14.23 4.78
CA TYR A 35 -6.11 14.38 5.06
C TYR A 35 -5.84 15.37 6.19
N ASN A 36 -4.67 15.24 6.81
CA ASN A 36 -4.24 16.10 7.90
C ASN A 36 -3.43 17.28 7.36
N THR A 37 -3.77 18.48 7.80
CA THR A 37 -3.00 19.71 7.55
C THR A 37 -2.45 20.25 8.86
N LYS A 38 -1.53 21.22 8.79
CA LYS A 38 -1.03 21.93 9.99
C LYS A 38 -2.14 22.63 10.79
N MET A 39 -3.30 22.83 10.17
CA MET A 39 -4.48 23.48 10.76
C MET A 39 -5.57 22.48 11.17
N GLY A 40 -5.30 21.18 11.12
CA GLY A 40 -6.25 20.13 11.48
C GLY A 40 -6.69 19.25 10.30
N LYS A 41 -7.68 18.41 10.55
CA LYS A 41 -8.19 17.40 9.60
C LYS A 41 -9.15 18.07 8.61
N VAL A 42 -8.94 17.77 7.33
CA VAL A 42 -9.68 18.37 6.23
C VAL A 42 -10.30 17.26 5.39
N LYS A 43 -11.56 17.45 4.99
CA LYS A 43 -12.26 16.60 4.04
C LYS A 43 -12.48 17.39 2.74
N GLU A 44 -11.87 16.95 1.65
CA GLU A 44 -12.01 17.55 0.31
C GLU A 44 -12.88 16.63 -0.54
N PHE A 45 -14.02 17.15 -0.99
CA PHE A 45 -14.98 16.44 -1.82
C PHE A 45 -14.59 16.48 -3.31
N TYR A 46 -15.16 15.59 -4.11
CA TYR A 46 -14.90 15.47 -5.55
C TYR A 46 -15.14 16.76 -6.36
N ASP A 47 -16.03 17.63 -5.87
CA ASP A 47 -16.38 18.93 -6.46
C ASP A 47 -15.39 20.04 -6.07
N GLY A 48 -14.37 19.73 -5.26
CA GLY A 48 -13.39 20.67 -4.74
C GLY A 48 -13.85 21.39 -3.47
N THR A 49 -15.03 21.06 -2.93
CA THR A 49 -15.50 21.63 -1.65
C THR A 49 -14.63 21.11 -0.52
N ILE A 50 -14.08 22.02 0.29
CA ILE A 50 -13.22 21.69 1.43
C ILE A 50 -13.98 21.96 2.72
N GLN A 51 -14.25 20.90 3.49
CA GLN A 51 -14.82 20.98 4.82
C GLN A 51 -13.73 20.78 5.87
N ARG A 52 -13.50 21.81 6.69
CA ARG A 52 -12.67 21.71 7.88
C ARG A 52 -13.46 20.95 8.95
N MET A 53 -12.86 19.90 9.49
CA MET A 53 -13.45 19.19 10.62
C MET A 53 -12.93 19.86 11.89
N ASP A 54 -13.80 20.64 12.54
CA ASP A 54 -13.47 21.30 13.80
C ASP A 54 -13.07 20.27 14.85
N SER A 55 -12.04 20.62 15.60
CA SER A 55 -11.37 19.82 16.62
C SER A 55 -12.26 19.56 17.84
N GLY A 56 -13.31 18.76 17.65
CA GLY A 56 -13.85 17.94 18.72
C GLY A 56 -12.87 16.79 18.95
N GLU A 57 -12.30 16.73 20.16
CA GLU A 57 -11.45 15.67 20.71
C GLU A 57 -11.02 14.60 19.71
N SER A 58 -9.73 14.58 19.39
CA SER A 58 -9.07 13.53 18.62
C SER A 58 -9.25 12.16 19.28
N LYS A 59 -10.42 11.55 19.10
CA LYS A 59 -10.58 10.10 19.19
C LYS A 59 -9.83 9.51 18.00
N GLY A 60 -8.55 9.19 18.25
CA GLY A 60 -7.76 8.21 17.52
C GLY A 60 -7.97 8.22 16.01
N GLY A 61 -7.63 9.32 15.34
CA GLY A 61 -7.52 9.29 13.88
C GLY A 61 -6.35 8.40 13.50
N ILE A 62 -6.65 7.13 13.12
CA ILE A 62 -5.77 6.11 12.52
C ILE A 62 -4.29 6.50 12.62
N MET A 63 -3.76 6.44 13.84
CA MET A 63 -2.33 6.46 14.00
C MET A 63 -1.89 5.13 13.40
N ARG A 64 -1.29 5.15 12.20
CA ARG A 64 -0.63 3.96 11.63
C ARG A 64 0.15 3.33 12.77
N GLU A 65 -0.32 2.17 13.22
CA GLU A 65 0.14 1.55 14.45
C GLU A 65 1.61 1.19 14.20
N LYS A 66 2.55 2.02 14.66
CA LYS A 66 3.98 1.83 14.38
C LYS A 66 4.43 0.42 14.81
N GLU A 67 3.79 -0.11 15.85
CA GLU A 67 3.97 -1.46 16.33
C GLU A 67 3.58 -2.51 15.27
N ARG A 68 2.49 -2.30 14.53
CA ARG A 68 2.07 -3.18 13.43
C ARG A 68 3.08 -3.22 12.31
N LEU A 69 3.59 -2.06 11.89
CA LEU A 69 4.65 -2.01 10.89
C LEU A 69 5.88 -2.81 11.36
N ASN A 70 6.28 -2.64 12.62
CA ASN A 70 7.40 -3.40 13.18
C ASN A 70 7.11 -4.91 13.18
N ARG A 71 5.90 -5.34 13.56
CA ARG A 71 5.51 -6.76 13.52
C ARG A 71 5.54 -7.33 12.10
N ILE A 72 4.98 -6.62 11.13
CA ILE A 72 5.02 -7.00 9.71
C ILE A 72 6.47 -7.13 9.23
N MET A 73 7.34 -6.16 9.55
CA MET A 73 8.75 -6.22 9.17
C MET A 73 9.48 -7.39 9.83
N SER A 74 9.21 -7.68 11.10
CA SER A 74 9.77 -8.85 11.79
C SER A 74 9.30 -10.17 11.16
N LEU A 75 8.03 -10.26 10.74
CA LEU A 75 7.51 -11.43 10.05
C LEU A 75 8.17 -11.63 8.68
N LEU A 76 8.27 -10.55 7.89
CA LEU A 76 8.98 -10.58 6.61
C LEU A 76 10.43 -11.03 6.76
N GLN A 77 11.13 -10.52 7.78
CA GLN A 77 12.49 -10.93 8.09
C GLN A 77 12.57 -12.42 8.44
N ARG A 78 11.70 -12.92 9.33
CA ARG A 78 11.65 -14.35 9.70
C ARG A 78 11.45 -15.27 8.49
N ILE A 79 10.51 -14.91 7.61
CA ILE A 79 10.26 -15.69 6.38
C ILE A 79 11.48 -15.62 5.45
N TRP A 80 12.12 -14.45 5.35
CA TRP A 80 13.27 -14.27 4.50
C TRP A 80 14.51 -15.04 4.97
N ASP A 81 14.75 -15.06 6.28
CA ASP A 81 15.86 -15.80 6.90
C ASP A 81 15.78 -17.32 6.62
N GLN A 82 14.58 -17.84 6.36
CA GLN A 82 14.36 -19.24 5.96
C GLN A 82 14.62 -19.49 4.47
N GLN A 83 14.75 -18.45 3.65
CA GLN A 83 14.92 -18.51 2.20
C GLN A 83 16.10 -17.62 1.75
N PRO A 84 17.35 -17.95 2.14
CA PRO A 84 18.50 -17.07 1.95
C PRO A 84 18.84 -16.78 0.48
N ASP A 85 18.41 -17.64 -0.44
CA ASP A 85 18.67 -17.50 -1.88
C ASP A 85 17.69 -16.55 -2.59
N VAL A 86 16.61 -16.15 -1.92
CA VAL A 86 15.58 -15.27 -2.49
C VAL A 86 15.96 -13.81 -2.22
N ARG A 87 15.86 -12.92 -3.20
CA ARG A 87 16.01 -11.47 -2.94
C ARG A 87 14.75 -10.91 -2.30
N PHE A 88 14.88 -9.90 -1.43
CA PHE A 88 13.73 -9.27 -0.76
C PHE A 88 12.55 -8.94 -1.68
N ASN A 89 12.77 -8.30 -2.83
CA ASN A 89 11.68 -7.97 -3.76
C ASN A 89 11.02 -9.21 -4.40
N GLN A 90 11.78 -10.29 -4.60
CA GLN A 90 11.23 -11.55 -5.08
C GLN A 90 10.38 -12.21 -3.99
N LEU A 91 10.83 -12.15 -2.73
CA LEU A 91 10.03 -12.60 -1.58
C LEU A 91 8.70 -11.84 -1.52
N ILE A 92 8.72 -10.51 -1.60
CA ILE A 92 7.49 -9.70 -1.60
C ILE A 92 6.57 -10.08 -2.76
N SER A 93 7.11 -10.21 -3.97
CA SER A 93 6.33 -10.65 -5.14
C SER A 93 5.69 -12.01 -4.92
N ASN A 94 6.45 -12.99 -4.44
CA ASN A 94 5.95 -14.33 -4.15
C ASN A 94 4.83 -14.31 -3.10
N LEU A 95 5.03 -13.58 -2.00
CA LEU A 95 4.02 -13.43 -0.95
C LEU A 95 2.73 -12.78 -1.47
N GLN A 96 2.83 -11.77 -2.34
CA GLN A 96 1.66 -11.17 -2.98
C GLN A 96 0.93 -12.16 -3.89
N HIS A 97 1.66 -12.94 -4.70
CA HIS A 97 1.07 -13.98 -5.53
C HIS A 97 0.37 -15.06 -4.69
N MET A 98 0.99 -15.49 -3.59
CA MET A 98 0.41 -16.48 -2.68
C MET A 98 -0.86 -15.95 -2.01
N TYR A 99 -0.83 -14.73 -1.49
CA TYR A 99 -2.01 -14.09 -0.90
C TYR A 99 -3.14 -13.99 -1.93
N SER A 100 -2.83 -13.50 -3.13
CA SER A 100 -3.80 -13.38 -4.22
C SER A 100 -4.44 -14.74 -4.54
N SER A 101 -3.63 -15.79 -4.67
CA SER A 101 -4.12 -17.14 -4.97
C SER A 101 -5.00 -17.73 -3.86
N GLN A 102 -4.71 -17.42 -2.59
CA GLN A 102 -5.52 -17.88 -1.44
C GLN A 102 -6.81 -17.08 -1.26
N ASN A 103 -6.94 -15.92 -1.91
CA ASN A 103 -8.05 -14.98 -1.76
C ASN A 103 -8.72 -14.69 -3.11
N GLU A 104 -9.06 -15.73 -3.86
CA GLU A 104 -9.85 -15.65 -5.11
C GLU A 104 -9.26 -14.69 -6.18
N GLY A 105 -7.93 -14.55 -6.21
CA GLY A 105 -7.26 -13.63 -7.12
C GLY A 105 -7.30 -12.17 -6.67
N TYR A 106 -7.44 -11.91 -5.37
CA TYR A 106 -7.41 -10.56 -4.80
C TYR A 106 -6.24 -9.74 -5.37
N GLY A 107 -6.51 -8.48 -5.69
CA GLY A 107 -5.51 -7.56 -6.24
C GLY A 107 -5.15 -7.80 -7.70
N GLN A 108 -5.65 -8.82 -8.38
CA GLN A 108 -5.39 -9.01 -9.81
C GLN A 108 -6.04 -7.90 -10.63
N ARG A 109 -5.22 -7.18 -11.40
CA ARG A 109 -5.64 -6.16 -12.34
C ARG A 109 -5.24 -6.57 -13.75
N LYS A 110 -6.15 -6.38 -14.71
CA LYS A 110 -5.88 -6.53 -16.14
C LYS A 110 -5.65 -5.15 -16.74
N LEU A 111 -4.52 -4.97 -17.38
CA LEU A 111 -4.21 -3.77 -18.15
C LEU A 111 -4.35 -4.13 -19.63
N ILE A 112 -5.04 -3.29 -20.38
CA ILE A 112 -5.07 -3.36 -21.84
C ILE A 112 -4.36 -2.10 -22.32
N GLU A 113 -3.13 -2.25 -22.75
CA GLU A 113 -2.37 -1.15 -23.35
C GLU A 113 -2.51 -1.21 -24.85
N LYS A 114 -2.70 -0.05 -25.46
CA LYS A 114 -2.60 0.08 -26.91
C LYS A 114 -1.14 0.30 -27.26
N GLY A 115 -0.57 -0.65 -27.98
CA GLY A 115 0.76 -0.55 -28.54
C GLY A 115 0.85 0.56 -29.59
N PRO A 116 2.08 0.92 -29.99
CA PRO A 116 2.34 2.02 -30.91
C PRO A 116 1.72 1.82 -32.30
N PHE A 117 1.30 0.60 -32.67
CA PHE A 117 0.64 0.29 -33.93
C PHE A 117 -0.86 -0.04 -33.76
N GLY A 118 -1.43 0.22 -32.59
CA GLY A 118 -2.85 0.01 -32.30
C GLY A 118 -3.21 -1.41 -31.84
N GLU A 119 -2.22 -2.29 -31.66
CA GLU A 119 -2.38 -3.61 -31.08
C GLU A 119 -2.74 -3.52 -29.59
N GLU A 120 -3.64 -4.37 -29.11
CA GLU A 120 -3.95 -4.45 -27.69
C GLU A 120 -3.03 -5.46 -27.01
N VAL A 121 -2.12 -4.96 -26.17
CA VAL A 121 -1.29 -5.79 -25.30
C VAL A 121 -2.02 -5.96 -23.96
N LYS A 122 -2.41 -7.20 -23.67
CA LYS A 122 -3.02 -7.56 -22.39
C LYS A 122 -1.93 -7.97 -21.41
N SER A 123 -1.80 -7.22 -20.33
CA SER A 123 -0.93 -7.57 -19.20
C SER A 123 -1.76 -7.71 -17.92
N SER A 124 -1.22 -8.43 -16.94
CA SER A 124 -1.83 -8.54 -15.63
C SER A 124 -0.79 -8.29 -14.55
N TYR A 125 -1.17 -7.54 -13.51
CA TYR A 125 -0.33 -7.25 -12.36
C TYR A 125 -1.13 -7.36 -11.06
N LEU A 126 -0.44 -7.44 -9.93
CA LEU A 126 -1.05 -7.42 -8.61
C LEU A 126 -1.00 -6.01 -8.03
N ASP A 127 -2.14 -5.56 -7.52
CA ASP A 127 -2.34 -4.27 -6.86
C ASP A 127 -2.92 -4.51 -5.46
N PHE A 128 -2.07 -4.36 -4.46
CA PHE A 128 -2.41 -4.53 -3.05
C PHE A 128 -2.63 -3.18 -2.34
N PHE A 129 -2.85 -2.10 -3.09
CA PHE A 129 -3.02 -0.76 -2.52
C PHE A 129 -4.18 -0.68 -1.50
N TYR A 130 -5.21 -1.50 -1.68
CA TYR A 130 -6.39 -1.56 -0.81
C TYR A 130 -6.37 -2.74 0.18
N LEU A 131 -5.21 -3.40 0.31
CA LEU A 131 -5.05 -4.46 1.30
C LEU A 131 -4.79 -3.81 2.65
N GLU A 132 -5.69 -4.05 3.61
CA GLU A 132 -5.52 -3.60 4.98
C GLU A 132 -4.37 -4.33 5.67
N ASP A 133 -3.62 -3.59 6.50
CA ASP A 133 -2.40 -4.10 7.17
C ASP A 133 -2.68 -5.31 8.08
N ASP A 134 -3.89 -5.39 8.66
CA ASP A 134 -4.30 -6.50 9.54
C ASP A 134 -4.40 -7.83 8.78
N LYS A 135 -5.05 -7.84 7.61
CA LYS A 135 -5.16 -9.01 6.75
C LYS A 135 -3.80 -9.45 6.22
N TRP A 136 -2.95 -8.48 5.90
CA TRP A 136 -1.58 -8.78 5.46
C TRP A 136 -0.74 -9.39 6.59
N GLU A 137 -0.80 -8.80 7.78
CA GLU A 137 -0.12 -9.31 8.97
C GLU A 137 -0.58 -10.74 9.32
N GLU A 138 -1.89 -11.00 9.34
CA GLU A 138 -2.45 -12.34 9.58
C GLU A 138 -1.96 -13.38 8.57
N PHE A 139 -1.88 -12.99 7.29
CA PHE A 139 -1.32 -13.86 6.26
C PHE A 139 0.16 -14.14 6.49
N LEU A 140 0.97 -13.12 6.75
CA LEU A 140 2.41 -13.28 7.00
C LEU A 140 2.68 -14.13 8.24
N GLN A 141 1.87 -13.98 9.29
CA GLN A 141 1.95 -14.81 10.49
C GLN A 141 1.75 -16.28 10.14
N ARG A 142 0.70 -16.61 9.36
CA ARG A 142 0.46 -17.98 8.89
C ARG A 142 1.62 -18.52 8.04
N MET A 143 2.23 -17.69 7.21
CA MET A 143 3.39 -18.08 6.40
C MET A 143 4.61 -18.39 7.26
N ALA A 144 4.91 -17.55 8.25
CA ALA A 144 6.02 -17.78 9.17
C ALA A 144 5.80 -19.06 10.01
N ASP A 145 4.57 -19.31 10.48
CA ASP A 145 4.23 -20.46 11.32
C ASP A 145 4.12 -21.76 10.52
N GLY A 146 3.67 -21.69 9.27
CA GLY A 146 3.53 -22.85 8.39
C GLY A 146 4.88 -23.45 7.98
N GLN A 147 5.91 -22.62 7.82
CA GLN A 147 7.25 -23.06 7.43
C GLN A 147 8.08 -23.65 8.59
N GLU A 148 7.67 -23.44 9.84
CA GLU A 148 8.27 -24.12 11.01
C GLU A 148 7.87 -25.60 11.12
N LYS A 149 6.78 -26.03 10.47
CA LYS A 149 6.26 -27.41 10.55
C LYS A 149 6.89 -28.37 9.54
N ASP A 150 7.46 -27.86 8.45
CA ASP A 150 8.07 -28.70 7.40
C ASP A 150 9.54 -29.07 7.73
N TYR A 151 10.10 -28.55 8.83
CA TYR A 151 11.48 -28.80 9.29
C TYR A 151 11.57 -29.66 10.57
N LYS A 152 10.46 -30.27 11.03
CA LYS A 152 10.44 -31.26 12.11
C LYS A 152 10.01 -32.63 11.59
#